data_AF-A0A0J6LAF1-F1
#
_entry.id   AF-A0A0J6LAF1-F1
#
_cell.length_a   1.000
_cell.length_b   1.000
_cell.length_c   1.000
_cell.angle_alpha   90.00
_cell.angle_beta   90.00
_cell.angle_gamma   90.00
#
_symmetry.space_group_name_H-M   'P 1'
#
loop_
_entity.id
_entity.type
_entity.pdbx_description
1 polymer ?
#
loop_
_entity_poly.entity_id
_entity_poly.type
_entity_poly.pdbx_seq_one_letter_code
_entity_poly.pdbx_strand_id
1 'polypeptide(L)'
;MNFSKDFNYNHEGDYLYPVEYYQFRHPSTLNTFKVELLCLDNSYAFHLTIDRESIPSKYRFVTSHDFEIYEEFGLELLDSSSKQVTLQRAIDIASAIAKKYCTDPVNQ
;
A
#
# COMPACT_ATOMS: atom_id res chain seq x y z
N MET A 1 29.69 -5.74 11.07
CA MET A 1 29.73 -4.27 10.91
C MET A 1 28.51 -3.70 11.59
N ASN A 2 28.68 -2.99 12.70
CA ASN A 2 27.58 -2.31 13.42
C ASN A 2 27.31 -0.98 12.71
N PHE A 3 26.34 -0.97 11.79
CA PHE A 3 25.95 0.23 11.04
C PHE A 3 25.26 1.32 11.88
N SER A 4 25.00 1.08 13.18
CA SER A 4 24.16 1.97 14.00
C SER A 4 24.91 3.07 14.76
N LYS A 5 26.23 3.20 14.64
CA LYS A 5 27.00 4.11 15.52
C LYS A 5 27.41 5.45 14.92
N ASP A 6 27.32 5.64 13.60
CA ASP A 6 27.82 6.86 12.94
C ASP A 6 26.79 7.54 12.01
N PHE A 7 25.50 7.40 12.29
CA PHE A 7 24.46 8.22 11.63
C PHE A 7 24.02 9.34 12.58
N ASN A 8 24.46 10.58 12.32
CA ASN A 8 24.08 11.76 13.06
C ASN A 8 23.18 12.65 12.18
N TYR A 9 21.87 12.60 12.44
CA TYR A 9 20.87 13.45 11.78
C TYR A 9 20.81 14.81 12.50
N ASN A 10 21.35 15.85 11.87
CA ASN A 10 21.47 17.19 12.45
C ASN A 10 20.44 18.21 11.92
N HIS A 11 19.47 17.79 11.09
CA HIS A 11 18.43 18.68 10.57
C HIS A 11 17.04 18.12 10.90
N GLU A 12 16.21 18.94 11.54
CA GLU A 12 14.81 18.62 11.91
C GLU A 12 13.91 18.24 10.71
N GLY A 13 14.38 18.43 9.48
CA GLY A 13 13.69 18.05 8.24
C GLY A 13 13.99 16.63 7.72
N ASP A 14 14.95 15.92 8.31
CA ASP A 14 15.35 14.58 7.89
C ASP A 14 14.66 13.50 8.75
N TYR A 15 13.34 13.48 8.75
CA TYR A 15 12.58 12.46 9.48
C TYR A 15 12.66 11.12 8.74
N LEU A 16 13.58 10.25 9.17
CA LEU A 16 13.52 8.83 8.81
C LEU A 16 12.45 8.15 9.65
N TYR A 17 11.41 7.64 9.01
CA TYR A 17 10.46 6.73 9.64
C TYR A 17 10.78 5.28 9.25
N PRO A 18 10.55 4.31 10.15
CA PRO A 18 10.62 2.90 9.80
C PRO A 18 9.65 2.58 8.65
N VAL A 19 10.11 1.77 7.70
CA VAL A 19 9.29 1.22 6.62
C VAL A 19 9.24 -0.28 6.76
N GLU A 20 8.03 -0.84 6.70
CA GLU A 20 7.81 -2.27 6.68
C GLU A 20 7.31 -2.71 5.31
N TYR A 21 7.87 -3.81 4.80
CA TYR A 21 7.56 -4.32 3.47
C TYR A 21 6.70 -5.58 3.55
N TYR A 22 5.57 -5.55 2.86
CA TYR A 22 4.66 -6.67 2.75
C TYR A 22 4.45 -7.05 1.28
N GLN A 23 4.31 -8.34 1.03
CA GLN A 23 3.93 -8.86 -0.28
C GLN A 23 2.75 -9.81 -0.12
N PHE A 24 1.71 -9.58 -0.92
CA PHE A 24 0.46 -10.32 -0.87
C PHE A 24 0.12 -10.89 -2.23
N ARG A 25 -0.62 -12.01 -2.22
CA ARG A 25 -1.18 -12.63 -3.41
C ARG A 25 -2.69 -12.77 -3.23
N HIS A 26 -3.46 -12.18 -4.14
CA HIS A 26 -4.90 -12.30 -4.13
C HIS A 26 -5.30 -13.68 -4.70
N PRO A 27 -6.01 -14.54 -3.94
CA PRO A 27 -6.19 -15.94 -4.29
C PRO A 27 -7.01 -16.17 -5.56
N SER A 28 -8.04 -15.33 -5.80
CA SER A 28 -8.96 -15.55 -6.93
C SER A 28 -8.52 -14.93 -8.25
N THR A 29 -7.61 -13.96 -8.23
CA THR A 29 -7.17 -13.21 -9.43
C THR A 29 -5.70 -13.46 -9.76
N LEU A 30 -5.03 -14.27 -8.93
CA LEU A 30 -3.59 -14.54 -8.93
C LEU A 30 -2.73 -13.28 -8.94
N ASN A 31 -3.31 -12.12 -8.61
CA ASN A 31 -2.64 -10.84 -8.63
C ASN A 31 -1.70 -10.73 -7.43
N THR A 32 -0.49 -10.25 -7.66
CA THR A 32 0.48 -9.98 -6.59
C THR A 32 0.61 -8.48 -6.40
N PHE A 33 0.67 -8.05 -5.15
CA PHE A 33 0.86 -6.64 -4.82
C PHE A 33 1.79 -6.49 -3.62
N LYS A 34 2.46 -5.35 -3.56
CA LYS A 34 3.42 -4.98 -2.51
C LYS A 34 2.89 -3.78 -1.75
N VAL A 35 3.09 -3.78 -0.44
CA VAL A 35 2.74 -2.65 0.42
C VAL A 35 4.01 -2.23 1.16
N GLU A 36 4.40 -0.97 0.96
CA GLU A 36 5.33 -0.26 1.84
C GLU A 36 4.49 0.42 2.92
N LEU A 37 4.58 -0.02 4.16
CA LEU A 37 3.91 0.61 5.29
C LEU A 37 4.88 1.60 5.94
N LEU A 38 4.49 2.87 5.97
CA LEU A 38 5.23 3.96 6.60
C LEU A 38 4.76 4.06 8.06
N CYS A 39 5.64 3.77 9.01
CA CYS A 39 5.34 3.82 10.44
C CYS A 39 5.76 5.18 11.00
N LEU A 40 4.86 6.17 10.92
CA LEU A 40 5.07 7.50 11.47
C LEU A 40 4.80 7.45 12.98
N ASP A 41 5.46 8.30 13.77
CA ASP A 41 5.46 8.22 15.25
C ASP A 41 4.07 7.93 15.87
N ASN A 42 3.03 8.62 15.39
CA ASN A 42 1.66 8.48 15.88
C ASN A 42 0.66 8.08 14.78
N SER A 43 1.13 7.72 13.59
CA SER A 43 0.24 7.41 12.47
C SER A 43 0.89 6.49 11.44
N TYR A 44 0.09 5.97 10.52
CA TYR A 44 0.53 5.04 9.51
C TYR A 44 0.04 5.50 8.15
N ALA A 45 0.88 5.30 7.14
CA ALA A 45 0.57 5.54 5.74
C ALA A 45 1.06 4.34 4.92
N PHE A 46 0.64 4.25 3.67
CA PHE A 46 1.12 3.17 2.80
C PHE A 46 1.39 3.65 1.38
N HIS A 47 2.30 2.93 0.71
CA HIS A 47 2.40 2.86 -0.74
C HIS A 47 2.05 1.45 -1.20
N LEU A 48 1.05 1.33 -2.04
CA LEU A 48 0.62 0.10 -2.68
C LEU A 48 1.18 0.08 -4.09
N THR A 49 1.91 -0.98 -4.43
CA THR A 49 2.40 -1.22 -5.80
C THR A 49 1.81 -2.52 -6.34
N ILE A 50 1.24 -2.46 -7.55
CA ILE A 50 0.69 -3.60 -8.26
C ILE A 50 1.42 -3.76 -9.59
N ASP A 51 2.21 -4.82 -9.70
CA ASP A 51 3.04 -5.12 -10.87
C ASP A 51 2.27 -5.97 -11.88
N ARG A 52 1.30 -5.35 -12.57
CA ARG A 52 0.50 -6.00 -13.62
C ARG A 52 0.12 -5.03 -14.72
N GLU A 53 0.57 -5.32 -15.94
CA GLU A 53 0.37 -4.43 -17.10
C GLU A 53 -1.10 -4.30 -17.54
N SER A 54 -1.95 -5.29 -17.24
CA SER A 54 -3.38 -5.22 -17.57
C SER A 54 -4.15 -4.19 -16.71
N ILE A 55 -3.59 -3.78 -15.57
CA ILE A 55 -4.18 -2.75 -14.71
C ILE A 55 -3.81 -1.36 -15.27
N PRO A 56 -4.76 -0.40 -15.35
CA PRO A 56 -4.44 0.98 -15.76
C PRO A 56 -3.37 1.61 -14.86
N SER A 57 -2.46 2.39 -15.44
CA SER A 57 -1.29 2.95 -14.75
C SER A 57 -1.63 3.69 -13.45
N LYS A 58 -2.76 4.42 -13.42
CA LYS A 58 -3.24 5.15 -12.24
C LYS A 58 -3.53 4.29 -11.00
N TYR A 59 -3.66 2.96 -11.16
CA TYR A 59 -3.89 2.04 -10.04
C TYR A 59 -2.69 1.13 -9.76
N ARG A 60 -1.60 1.23 -10.53
CA ARG A 60 -0.40 0.41 -10.30
C ARG A 60 0.44 0.94 -9.14
N PHE A 61 0.27 2.22 -8.80
CA PHE A 61 0.84 2.85 -7.61
C PHE A 61 -0.26 3.67 -6.94
N VAL A 62 -0.57 3.36 -5.70
CA VAL A 62 -1.60 4.04 -4.90
C VAL A 62 -1.04 4.35 -3.53
N THR A 63 -1.23 5.57 -3.07
CA THR A 63 -0.84 6.02 -1.73
C THR A 63 -2.05 6.14 -0.83
N SER A 64 -1.81 6.23 0.48
CA SER A 64 -2.85 6.51 1.46
C SER A 64 -3.57 7.86 1.29
N HIS A 65 -3.07 8.74 0.41
CA HIS A 65 -3.61 10.08 0.15
C HIS A 65 -4.43 10.17 -1.15
N ASP A 66 -4.52 9.08 -1.93
CA ASP A 66 -5.28 9.07 -3.19
C ASP A 66 -6.79 8.90 -2.92
N PHE A 67 -7.41 9.88 -2.27
CA PHE A 67 -8.81 9.84 -1.85
C PHE A 67 -9.79 9.62 -3.01
N GLU A 68 -9.44 10.08 -4.22
CA GLU A 68 -10.23 9.85 -5.43
C GLU A 68 -10.41 8.36 -5.73
N ILE A 69 -9.38 7.54 -5.45
CA ILE A 69 -9.45 6.09 -5.64
C ILE A 69 -10.38 5.47 -4.58
N TYR A 70 -10.41 6.03 -3.37
CA TYR A 70 -11.25 5.52 -2.30
C TYR A 70 -12.72 5.72 -2.67
N GLU A 71 -13.06 6.92 -3.12
CA GLU A 71 -14.39 7.24 -3.63
C GLU A 71 -14.78 6.36 -4.83
N GLU A 72 -13.86 6.19 -5.80
CA GLU A 72 -14.12 5.38 -7.00
C GLU A 72 -14.49 3.92 -6.66
N PHE A 73 -13.88 3.36 -5.61
CA PHE A 73 -14.10 1.98 -5.17
C PHE A 73 -15.10 1.85 -4.01
N GLY A 74 -15.74 2.94 -3.57
CA GLY A 74 -16.72 2.93 -2.48
C GLY A 74 -16.12 2.58 -1.12
N LEU A 75 -14.88 2.99 -0.88
CA LEU A 75 -14.11 2.73 0.32
C LEU A 75 -14.14 3.94 1.27
N GLU A 76 -14.32 3.71 2.57
CA GLU A 76 -14.28 4.78 3.57
C GLU A 76 -12.91 5.46 3.65
N LEU A 77 -12.84 6.66 4.24
CA LEU A 77 -11.55 7.32 4.50
C LEU A 77 -10.69 6.47 5.46
N LEU A 78 -9.37 6.58 5.30
CA LEU A 78 -8.41 5.87 6.14
C LEU A 78 -8.34 6.48 7.54
N ASP A 79 -8.49 5.64 8.57
CA ASP A 79 -7.99 5.92 9.91
C ASP A 79 -6.51 5.51 10.00
N SER A 80 -5.63 6.50 10.04
CA SER A 80 -4.18 6.31 10.08
C SER A 80 -3.63 6.06 11.49
N SER A 81 -4.46 6.03 12.54
CA SER A 81 -3.97 5.82 13.92
C SER A 81 -3.56 4.37 14.20
N SER A 82 -3.97 3.42 13.35
CA SER A 82 -3.69 2.00 13.51
C SER A 82 -2.95 1.41 12.31
N LYS A 83 -1.86 0.70 12.61
CA LYS A 83 -1.10 -0.12 11.67
C LYS A 83 -1.98 -1.13 10.95
N GLN A 84 -2.80 -1.86 11.72
CA GLN A 84 -3.66 -2.92 11.19
C GLN A 84 -4.70 -2.35 10.25
N VAL A 85 -5.34 -1.24 10.62
CA VAL A 85 -6.35 -0.57 9.77
C VAL A 85 -5.72 -0.06 8.49
N THR A 86 -4.53 0.54 8.58
CA THR A 86 -3.79 1.06 7.41
C THR A 86 -3.37 -0.05 6.45
N LEU A 87 -2.85 -1.16 6.98
CA LEU A 87 -2.47 -2.30 6.15
C LEU A 87 -3.70 -2.98 5.52
N GLN A 88 -4.78 -3.14 6.28
CA GLN A 88 -6.03 -3.69 5.75
C GLN A 88 -6.59 -2.81 4.63
N ARG A 89 -6.52 -1.48 4.77
CA ARG A 89 -6.94 -0.55 3.72
C ARG A 89 -6.17 -0.76 2.41
N ALA A 90 -4.85 -0.92 2.48
CA ALA A 90 -4.04 -1.21 1.29
C ALA A 90 -4.46 -2.53 0.62
N ILE A 91 -4.77 -3.55 1.42
CA ILE A 91 -5.28 -4.85 0.93
C ILE A 91 -6.66 -4.70 0.28
N ASP A 92 -7.56 -3.91 0.88
CA ASP A 92 -8.91 -3.69 0.37
C ASP A 92 -8.89 -2.99 -1.00
N ILE A 93 -8.05 -1.95 -1.14
CA ILE A 93 -7.82 -1.25 -2.41
C ILE A 93 -7.25 -2.21 -3.46
N ALA A 94 -6.19 -2.94 -3.13
CA ALA A 94 -5.59 -3.91 -4.04
C ALA A 94 -6.58 -4.98 -4.50
N SER A 95 -7.43 -5.44 -3.58
CA SER A 95 -8.49 -6.42 -3.85
C SER A 95 -9.57 -5.85 -4.75
N ALA A 96 -9.99 -4.60 -4.53
CA ALA A 96 -10.98 -3.91 -5.37
C ALA A 96 -10.46 -3.69 -6.81
N ILE A 97 -9.23 -3.22 -6.96
CA ILE A 97 -8.55 -3.07 -8.25
C ILE A 97 -8.45 -4.42 -8.96
N ALA A 98 -8.00 -5.46 -8.24
CA ALA A 98 -7.86 -6.79 -8.82
C ALA A 98 -9.20 -7.38 -9.26
N LYS A 99 -10.27 -7.21 -8.48
CA LYS A 99 -11.63 -7.63 -8.86
C LYS A 99 -12.13 -6.91 -10.12
N LYS A 100 -11.77 -5.64 -10.30
CA LYS A 100 -12.22 -4.84 -11.46
C LYS A 100 -11.45 -5.15 -12.75
N TYR A 101 -10.14 -5.45 -12.65
CA TYR A 101 -9.24 -5.50 -13.81
C TYR A 101 -8.52 -6.85 -14.03
N CYS A 102 -8.64 -7.79 -13.09
CA CYS A 102 -7.94 -9.08 -13.15
C CYS A 102 -8.87 -10.29 -13.14
N THR A 103 -10.19 -10.09 -13.23
CA THR A 103 -11.13 -11.18 -13.46
C THR A 103 -11.07 -11.59 -14.93
N ASP A 104 -10.22 -12.56 -15.24
CA ASP A 104 -10.48 -13.40 -16.41
C ASP A 104 -11.71 -14.28 -16.09
N PRO A 105 -12.61 -14.53 -17.06
CA PRO A 105 -13.64 -15.53 -16.85
C PRO A 105 -12.93 -16.86 -16.58
N VAL A 106 -13.21 -17.46 -15.42
CA VAL A 106 -12.76 -18.80 -15.10
C VAL A 106 -13.44 -19.76 -16.07
N ASN A 107 -12.89 -19.92 -17.26
CA ASN A 107 -13.12 -21.09 -18.08
C ASN A 107 -12.19 -22.18 -17.52
N GLN A 108 -12.66 -22.80 -16.43
CA GLN A 108 -12.20 -24.12 -16.02
C GLN A 108 -12.81 -25.17 -16.95
#